data_AF-J9BPW4-F1
#
_entry.id   AF-J9BPW4-F1
#
_cell.length_a   1.000
_cell.length_b   1.000
_cell.length_c   1.000
_cell.angle_alpha   90.00
_cell.angle_beta   90.00
_cell.angle_gamma   90.00
#
_symmetry.space_group_name_H-M   'P 1'
#
loop_
_entity.id
_entity.type
_entity.pdbx_description
1 polymer ?
#
loop_
_entity_poly.entity_id
_entity_poly.type
_entity_poly.pdbx_seq_one_letter_code
_entity_poly.pdbx_strand_id
1 'polypeptide(L)'
;AGESSVAKMVVAGVILACVVLVMSVGVPGVSLEMAAIIGAIICVLTGCLTEKQAYASIDWVTIFLFAGMMPVSTAMDKTGAGKLIAD
;
A
#
# COMPACT_ATOMS: atom_id res chain seq x y z
N ALA A 1 16.46 17.62 12.99
CA ALA A 1 15.01 17.35 13.18
C ALA A 1 14.22 18.58 12.78
N GLY A 2 14.38 19.00 11.51
CA GLY A 2 13.84 20.27 11.03
C GLY A 2 12.34 20.17 10.93
N GLU A 3 11.66 21.02 11.70
CA GLU A 3 10.34 21.59 11.45
C GLU A 3 9.57 20.86 10.36
N SER A 4 8.69 19.95 10.78
CA SER A 4 7.62 19.49 9.89
C SER A 4 6.77 20.71 9.59
N SER A 5 7.16 21.45 8.55
CA SER A 5 6.47 22.66 8.13
C SER A 5 5.02 22.26 7.93
N VAL A 6 4.11 22.97 8.59
CA VAL A 6 2.66 22.68 8.55
C VAL A 6 2.21 22.48 7.10
N ALA A 7 2.80 23.20 6.15
CA ALA A 7 2.60 23.02 4.72
C ALA A 7 2.83 21.58 4.22
N LYS A 8 3.90 20.89 4.63
CA LYS A 8 4.21 19.52 4.20
C LYS A 8 3.23 18.51 4.80
N MET A 9 2.85 18.70 6.06
CA MET A 9 1.84 17.85 6.72
C MET A 9 0.47 18.02 6.06
N VAL A 10 0.09 19.25 5.73
CA VAL A 10 -1.15 19.54 5.00
C VAL A 10 -1.11 18.92 3.60
N VAL A 11 0.00 19.04 2.86
CA VAL A 11 0.15 18.43 1.54
C VAL A 11 0.02 16.90 1.61
N ALA A 12 0.73 16.24 2.53
CA ALA A 12 0.60 14.79 2.72
C ALA A 12 -0.82 14.38 3.13
N GLY A 13 -1.46 15.14 4.02
CA GLY A 13 -2.84 14.90 4.45
C GLY A 13 -3.84 15.03 3.30
N VAL A 14 -3.66 16.03 2.43
CA VAL A 14 -4.49 16.22 1.23
C VAL A 14 -4.29 15.08 0.23
N ILE A 15 -3.05 14.66 -0.02
CA ILE A 15 -2.76 13.52 -0.92
C ILE A 15 -3.44 12.26 -0.38
N LEU A 16 -3.32 11.98 0.92
CA LEU A 16 -3.92 10.81 1.55
C LEU A 16 -5.45 10.86 1.44
N ALA A 17 -6.06 12.00 1.74
CA ALA A 17 -7.50 12.20 1.59
C ALA A 17 -7.97 12.00 0.13
N CYS A 18 -7.22 12.53 -0.84
CA CYS A 18 -7.51 12.32 -2.26
C CYS A 18 -7.43 10.85 -2.66
N VAL A 19 -6.38 10.12 -2.24
CA VAL A 19 -6.24 8.68 -2.55
C VAL A 19 -7.39 7.88 -1.96
N VAL A 20 -7.77 8.14 -0.70
CA VAL A 20 -8.90 7.48 -0.05
C VAL A 20 -10.21 7.78 -0.75
N LEU A 21 -10.44 9.03 -1.17
CA LEU A 21 -11.63 9.39 -1.95
C LEU A 21 -11.67 8.64 -3.29
N VAL A 22 -10.57 8.61 -4.03
CA VAL A 22 -10.47 7.86 -5.30
C VAL A 22 -10.73 6.36 -5.10
N MET A 23 -10.21 5.78 -4.02
CA MET A 23 -10.49 4.39 -3.65
C MET A 23 -11.96 4.16 -3.31
N SER A 24 -12.60 5.09 -2.59
CA SER A 24 -14.00 4.97 -2.15
C SER A 24 -15.02 5.14 -3.29
N VAL A 25 -14.70 5.95 -4.30
CA VAL A 25 -15.57 6.22 -5.46
C VAL A 25 -15.58 5.03 -6.44
N GLY A 26 -14.66 4.08 -6.31
CA GLY A 26 -14.72 2.81 -7.06
C GLY A 26 -14.71 3.00 -8.57
N VAL A 27 -13.85 3.88 -9.09
CA VAL A 27 -13.79 4.17 -10.52
C VAL A 27 -13.45 2.89 -11.30
N PRO A 28 -14.27 2.47 -12.27
CA PRO A 28 -14.02 1.27 -13.06
C PRO A 28 -12.77 1.47 -13.92
N GLY A 29 -11.66 0.87 -13.48
CA GLY A 29 -10.35 0.97 -14.14
C GLY A 29 -9.18 1.33 -13.21
N VAL A 30 -9.44 1.75 -11.97
CA VAL A 30 -8.39 2.03 -10.98
C VAL A 30 -8.37 0.93 -9.92
N SER A 31 -7.42 0.00 -10.02
CA SER A 31 -7.15 -0.96 -8.94
C SER A 31 -6.64 -0.24 -7.69
N LEU A 32 -6.96 -0.76 -6.50
CA LEU A 32 -6.48 -0.20 -5.22
C LEU A 32 -4.96 -0.03 -5.19
N GLU A 33 -4.24 -1.01 -5.75
CA GLU A 33 -2.78 -0.99 -5.89
C GLU A 33 -2.28 0.18 -6.74
N MET A 34 -2.92 0.47 -7.89
CA MET A 34 -2.56 1.62 -8.73
C MET A 34 -2.76 2.94 -7.98
N ALA A 35 -3.90 3.11 -7.29
CA ALA A 35 -4.18 4.33 -6.52
C ALA A 35 -3.14 4.55 -5.41
N ALA A 36 -2.76 3.49 -4.70
CA ALA A 36 -1.74 3.55 -3.66
C ALA A 36 -0.36 3.93 -4.22
N ILE A 37 0.06 3.33 -5.35
CA ILE A 37 1.35 3.62 -5.98
C ILE A 37 1.41 5.07 -6.47
N ILE A 38 0.35 5.57 -7.11
CA ILE A 38 0.27 6.96 -7.59
C ILE A 38 0.36 7.93 -6.39
N GLY A 39 -0.37 7.66 -5.32
CA GLY A 39 -0.30 8.46 -4.08
C GLY A 39 1.10 8.50 -3.48
N ALA A 40 1.78 7.35 -3.42
CA ALA A 40 3.15 7.24 -2.92
C ALA A 40 4.14 8.04 -3.79
N ILE A 41 4.02 7.97 -5.11
CA ILE A 41 4.86 8.73 -6.05
C ILE A 41 4.64 10.23 -5.83
N ILE A 42 3.39 10.70 -5.72
CA ILE A 42 3.09 12.11 -5.48
C ILE A 42 3.68 12.58 -4.14
N CYS A 43 3.62 11.75 -3.08
CA CYS A 43 4.22 12.05 -1.77
C CYS A 43 5.75 12.21 -1.83
N VAL A 44 6.43 11.42 -2.67
CA VAL A 44 7.89 11.54 -2.88
C VAL A 44 8.22 12.77 -3.74
N LEU A 45 7.47 12.98 -4.83
CA LEU A 45 7.68 14.13 -5.73
C LEU A 45 7.43 15.48 -5.05
N THR A 46 6.47 15.55 -4.13
CA THR A 46 6.21 16.75 -3.31
C THR A 46 7.29 16.99 -2.24
N GLY A 47 8.27 16.10 -2.09
CA GLY A 47 9.37 16.25 -1.15
C GLY A 47 8.94 16.15 0.32
N CYS A 48 7.75 15.58 0.58
CA CYS A 48 7.30 15.31 1.94
C CYS A 48 8.11 14.18 2.58
N LEU A 49 8.57 13.23 1.76
CA LEU A 49 9.40 12.10 2.17
C LEU A 49 10.62 12.01 1.27
N THR A 50 11.81 11.82 1.86
CA THR A 50 13.01 11.53 1.07
C THR A 50 12.98 10.08 0.59
N GLU A 51 13.64 9.78 -0.54
CA GLU A 51 13.70 8.42 -1.09
C GLU A 51 14.23 7.43 -0.05
N LYS A 52 15.31 7.79 0.66
CA LYS A 52 15.86 6.95 1.74
C LYS A 52 14.87 6.69 2.86
N GLN A 53 14.10 7.70 3.27
CA GLN A 53 13.09 7.55 4.31
C GLN A 53 11.91 6.70 3.81
N ALA A 54 11.49 6.88 2.55
CA ALA A 54 10.47 6.06 1.91
C ALA A 54 10.85 4.58 1.92
N TYR A 55 12.07 4.24 1.48
CA TYR A 55 12.56 2.86 1.51
C TYR A 55 12.74 2.32 2.93
N ALA A 56 13.17 3.15 3.89
CA ALA A 56 13.28 2.74 5.29
C ALA A 56 11.91 2.50 5.95
N SER A 57 10.86 3.17 5.48
CA SER A 57 9.48 2.95 5.95
C SER A 57 8.82 1.71 5.35
N ILE A 58 9.44 1.04 4.38
CA ILE A 58 8.93 -0.22 3.84
C ILE A 58 9.21 -1.36 4.82
N ASP A 59 8.13 -1.98 5.32
CA ASP A 59 8.24 -3.18 6.15
C ASP A 59 8.44 -4.44 5.29
N TRP A 60 9.71 -4.81 5.12
CA TRP A 60 10.08 -5.98 4.31
C TRP A 60 9.53 -7.29 4.85
N VAL A 61 9.38 -7.42 6.17
CA VAL A 61 8.83 -8.62 6.80
C VAL A 61 7.38 -8.84 6.34
N THR A 62 6.57 -7.79 6.35
CA THR A 62 5.18 -7.80 5.90
C THR A 62 5.08 -8.14 4.41
N ILE A 63 5.94 -7.57 3.56
CA ILE A 63 5.97 -7.89 2.12
C ILE A 63 6.23 -9.39 1.92
N PHE A 64 7.26 -9.94 2.57
CA PHE A 64 7.58 -11.36 2.44
C PHE A 64 6.51 -12.26 3.03
N LEU A 65 5.84 -11.84 4.11
CA LEU A 65 4.75 -12.57 4.73
C LEU A 65 3.56 -12.68 3.78
N PHE A 66 3.08 -11.57 3.21
CA PHE A 66 2.00 -11.60 2.22
C PHE A 66 2.41 -12.35 0.94
N ALA A 67 3.65 -12.16 0.49
CA ALA A 67 4.18 -12.87 -0.66
C ALA A 67 4.24 -14.39 -0.43
N GLY A 68 4.57 -14.84 0.78
CA GLY A 68 4.57 -16.25 1.16
C GLY A 68 3.18 -16.85 1.32
N MET A 69 2.19 -16.03 1.71
CA MET A 69 0.79 -16.48 1.79
C MET A 69 0.19 -16.83 0.43
N MET A 70 0.56 -16.12 -0.65
CA MET A 70 0.05 -16.40 -2.01
C MET A 70 0.29 -17.85 -2.49
N PRO A 71 1.53 -18.39 -2.49
CA PRO A 71 1.79 -19.78 -2.88
C PRO A 71 1.24 -20.78 -1.88
N VAL A 72 1.22 -20.47 -0.57
CA VAL A 72 0.62 -21.34 0.45
C VAL A 72 -0.88 -21.52 0.20
N SER A 73 -1.60 -20.43 -0.07
CA SER A 73 -3.01 -20.47 -0.46
C SER A 73 -3.22 -21.38 -1.66
N THR A 74 -2.43 -21.19 -2.72
CA THR A 74 -2.52 -22.01 -3.94
C THR A 74 -2.19 -23.48 -3.69
N ALA A 75 -1.25 -23.78 -2.80
CA ALA A 75 -0.90 -25.16 -2.43
C ALA A 75 -2.02 -25.83 -1.64
N MET A 76 -2.67 -25.11 -0.73
CA MET A 76 -3.84 -25.60 0.00
C MET A 76 -5.02 -25.88 -0.93
N ASP A 77 -5.23 -25.03 -1.94
CA ASP A 77 -6.25 -25.26 -2.98
C ASP A 77 -5.94 -26.52 -3.80
N LYS A 78 -4.68 -26.73 -4.20
CA LYS A 78 -4.26 -27.90 -5.00
C LYS A 78 -4.23 -29.21 -4.23
N THR A 79 -3.85 -29.20 -2.96
CA THR A 79 -3.78 -30.41 -2.12
C THR A 79 -5.16 -30.84 -1.62
N GLY A 80 -6.19 -30.02 -1.82
CA GLY A 80 -7.52 -30.23 -1.26
C GLY A 80 -7.59 -30.02 0.24
N ALA A 81 -6.49 -29.60 0.89
CA ALA A 81 -6.44 -29.32 2.32
C ALA A 81 -7.46 -28.25 2.73
N GLY A 82 -7.66 -27.21 1.89
CA GLY A 82 -8.70 -26.21 2.12
C GLY A 82 -10.11 -26.80 2.13
N LYS A 83 -10.36 -27.83 1.31
CA LYS A 83 -11.66 -28.50 1.23
C LYS A 83 -11.90 -29.45 2.40
N LEU A 84 -10.83 -30.10 2.91
CA LEU A 84 -10.89 -30.95 4.10
C LEU A 84 -11.15 -30.18 5.39
N ILE A 85 -10.76 -28.91 5.45
CA ILE A 85 -11.04 -28.02 6.60
C ILE A 85 -12.43 -27.40 6.50
N ALA A 86 -12.97 -27.28 5.28
CA ALA A 86 -14.28 -26.66 5.04
C ALA A 86 -15.48 -27.62 5.25
N ASP A 87 -15.22 -28.93 5.26
CA ASP A 87 -16.17 -29.99 5.64
C ASP A 87 -16.09 -30.25 7.15
#